data_AF-A0A4Q7X0A0-F1
#
_entry.id   AF-A0A4Q7X0A0-F1
#
_cell.length_a   1.000
_cell.length_b   1.000
_cell.length_c   1.000
_cell.angle_alpha   90.00
_cell.angle_beta   90.00
_cell.angle_gamma   90.00
#
_symmetry.space_group_name_H-M   'P 1'
#
loop_
_entity.id
_entity.type
_entity.pdbx_description
1 polymer ?
#
loop_
_entity_poly.entity_id
_entity_poly.type
_entity_poly.pdbx_seq_one_letter_code
_entity_poly.pdbx_strand_id
1 'polypeptide(L)'
;MFRRTSEFGLVAVWCCLALLSGSCHGDRSREQSNPSLTAGTSPPSASTPTTGTSTVPGESGHQTTTVPTLSTTAPPTSRNPSAGATTGSGGAEDLALAEQIDLLAAGNGAASDCAADLENFPAKFAESPSVWISRAYDADMPLEYFVHSAICLHGFDQREAITVRVRAGSVTASTTVVPIAGEPNVEQYLGPRTLFDGHELPVYPVGVDLLMSQMWMLATTSAAREQFARGEKLSLTAVQAGKRAQAEQEVATPTVPERVGIDGLPEGRTRLLIMGFKVGQQVPVGLYRANEDESAQLVVRLGSVRMTAARAAEFEVDSDVLDGRMTGEYCVTVPLEEQFNCPRLQ
;
A
#
# COMPACT_ATOMS: atom_id res chain seq x y z
N MET A 1 -1.62 -44.83 6.23
CA MET A 1 -0.60 -45.43 5.35
C MET A 1 -1.25 -45.68 3.99
N PHE A 2 -0.87 -44.95 2.93
CA PHE A 2 -1.44 -44.99 1.55
C PHE A 2 -2.93 -44.55 1.42
N ARG A 3 -3.28 -43.59 0.54
CA ARG A 3 -3.69 -43.68 -0.90
C ARG A 3 -4.99 -44.51 -1.10
N ARG A 4 -5.96 -44.20 -1.98
CA ARG A 4 -6.05 -43.45 -3.28
C ARG A 4 -7.57 -43.20 -3.59
N THR A 5 -8.15 -42.41 -4.54
CA THR A 5 -7.73 -41.52 -5.67
C THR A 5 -8.92 -40.61 -6.09
N SER A 6 -8.67 -39.39 -6.63
CA SER A 6 -9.42 -38.67 -7.71
C SER A 6 -10.94 -38.35 -7.54
N GLU A 7 -11.64 -37.53 -8.36
CA GLU A 7 -11.40 -36.93 -9.71
C GLU A 7 -11.70 -35.41 -9.82
N PHE A 8 -11.34 -34.82 -10.96
CA PHE A 8 -11.62 -33.42 -11.34
C PHE A 8 -13.05 -33.27 -11.93
N GLY A 9 -13.62 -32.07 -11.81
CA GLY A 9 -14.87 -31.69 -12.49
C GLY A 9 -14.95 -30.18 -12.72
N LEU A 10 -14.24 -29.67 -13.74
CA LEU A 10 -14.22 -28.25 -14.08
C LEU A 10 -14.68 -28.07 -15.54
N VAL A 11 -15.91 -27.57 -15.71
CA VAL A 11 -16.53 -27.33 -17.02
C VAL A 11 -16.61 -25.83 -17.26
N ALA A 12 -16.13 -25.37 -18.41
CA ALA A 12 -16.09 -23.96 -18.76
C ALA A 12 -17.47 -23.42 -19.18
N VAL A 13 -17.73 -22.14 -18.87
CA VAL A 13 -18.75 -21.34 -19.54
C VAL A 13 -18.07 -20.09 -20.11
N TRP A 14 -18.02 -20.00 -21.42
CA TRP A 14 -17.68 -18.80 -22.19
C TRP A 14 -18.97 -18.24 -22.79
N CYS A 15 -19.16 -16.93 -22.77
CA CYS A 15 -20.15 -16.28 -23.62
C CYS A 15 -19.72 -14.86 -24.00
N CYS A 16 -19.51 -14.65 -25.29
CA CYS A 16 -19.32 -13.33 -25.88
C CYS A 16 -20.68 -12.76 -26.30
N LEU A 17 -20.86 -11.44 -26.26
CA LEU A 17 -21.44 -10.70 -27.40
C LEU A 17 -21.30 -9.18 -27.27
N ALA A 18 -20.54 -8.55 -28.18
CA ALA A 18 -20.74 -7.18 -28.68
C ALA A 18 -19.70 -6.82 -29.75
N LEU A 19 -19.94 -7.21 -31.01
CA LEU A 19 -19.28 -6.64 -32.20
C LEU A 19 -20.29 -5.78 -32.95
N LEU A 20 -19.85 -4.65 -33.53
CA LEU A 20 -20.03 -4.31 -34.97
C LEU A 20 -19.67 -2.85 -35.30
N SER A 21 -18.42 -2.59 -35.71
CA SER A 21 -18.03 -1.72 -36.84
C SER A 21 -16.49 -1.59 -36.89
N GLY A 22 -15.82 -1.61 -38.05
CA GLY A 22 -16.28 -2.06 -39.37
C GLY A 22 -15.36 -1.60 -40.51
N SER A 23 -14.63 -2.53 -41.15
CA SER A 23 -13.73 -2.30 -42.31
C SER A 23 -12.45 -1.48 -42.01
N CYS A 24 -11.34 -1.56 -42.78
CA CYS A 24 -11.04 -2.30 -44.01
C CYS A 24 -9.52 -2.50 -44.22
N HIS A 25 -9.10 -3.62 -44.84
CA HIS A 25 -7.77 -3.88 -45.45
C HIS A 25 -6.52 -3.84 -44.52
N GLY A 26 -5.40 -4.52 -44.82
CA GLY A 26 -5.12 -5.45 -45.93
C GLY A 26 -3.83 -6.25 -45.72
N ASP A 27 -3.74 -7.43 -46.34
CA ASP A 27 -2.68 -8.44 -46.13
C ASP A 27 -1.36 -8.13 -46.86
N ARG A 28 -0.21 -8.37 -46.21
CA ARG A 28 1.05 -8.72 -46.90
C ARG A 28 2.16 -9.33 -46.01
N SER A 29 2.39 -10.62 -46.18
CA SER A 29 3.61 -11.32 -45.74
C SER A 29 4.88 -10.88 -46.49
N ARG A 30 6.04 -10.82 -45.81
CA ARG A 30 7.40 -11.19 -46.31
C ARG A 30 8.40 -11.29 -45.14
N GLU A 31 9.01 -12.45 -44.90
CA GLU A 31 10.30 -12.94 -45.44
C GLU A 31 11.57 -12.24 -44.91
N GLN A 32 12.41 -13.02 -44.21
CA GLN A 32 13.88 -13.08 -44.24
C GLN A 32 14.68 -11.75 -44.26
N SER A 33 15.65 -11.52 -43.37
CA SER A 33 16.81 -12.39 -43.20
C SER A 33 17.75 -11.90 -42.06
N ASN A 34 18.65 -12.78 -41.62
CA ASN A 34 19.77 -12.48 -40.71
C ASN A 34 21.06 -12.98 -41.38
N PRO A 35 22.16 -12.21 -41.41
CA PRO A 35 23.41 -12.81 -40.90
C PRO A 35 24.43 -11.83 -40.24
N SER A 36 24.78 -12.16 -38.99
CA SER A 36 26.15 -12.55 -38.57
C SER A 36 27.37 -11.58 -38.57
N LEU A 37 28.12 -11.69 -37.45
CA LEU A 37 29.61 -11.65 -37.30
C LEU A 37 30.39 -10.31 -37.36
N THR A 38 30.85 -9.85 -36.19
CA THR A 38 32.27 -9.83 -35.69
C THR A 38 32.30 -9.08 -34.35
N ALA A 39 32.89 -9.51 -33.22
CA ALA A 39 34.20 -10.11 -32.91
C ALA A 39 35.33 -9.06 -32.77
N GLY A 40 35.73 -8.71 -31.53
CA GLY A 40 36.77 -7.68 -31.29
C GLY A 40 37.16 -7.36 -29.83
N THR A 41 37.95 -8.25 -29.19
CA THR A 41 39.08 -7.94 -28.27
C THR A 41 38.89 -7.09 -26.99
N SER A 42 39.35 -7.62 -25.85
CA SER A 42 39.57 -6.92 -24.56
C SER A 42 41.06 -6.97 -24.14
N PRO A 43 41.44 -6.55 -22.92
CA PRO A 43 41.77 -5.18 -22.46
C PRO A 43 43.31 -4.97 -22.35
N PRO A 44 43.81 -3.93 -21.62
CA PRO A 44 44.45 -4.27 -20.33
C PRO A 44 44.40 -3.22 -19.18
N SER A 45 44.38 -3.75 -17.96
CA SER A 45 45.15 -3.35 -16.75
C SER A 45 45.23 -1.89 -16.23
N ALA A 46 44.49 -1.65 -15.14
CA ALA A 46 44.98 -1.29 -13.79
C ALA A 46 45.92 -0.07 -13.53
N SER A 47 45.55 0.75 -12.55
CA SER A 47 46.48 1.24 -11.50
C SER A 47 45.75 1.80 -10.25
N THR A 48 46.18 1.38 -9.07
CA THR A 48 46.00 2.06 -7.77
C THR A 48 47.40 2.46 -7.28
N PRO A 49 47.59 3.62 -6.63
CA PRO A 49 47.48 3.74 -5.16
C PRO A 49 46.78 5.07 -4.76
N THR A 50 46.69 5.57 -3.51
CA THR A 50 47.55 5.38 -2.32
C THR A 50 46.78 5.60 -0.99
N THR A 51 47.29 5.00 0.07
CA THR A 51 46.90 5.18 1.48
C THR A 51 47.01 6.63 1.97
N GLY A 52 46.13 7.03 2.90
CA GLY A 52 46.18 8.32 3.61
C GLY A 52 45.83 8.19 5.08
N THR A 53 46.78 7.73 5.91
CA THR A 53 46.61 7.59 7.37
C THR A 53 46.97 8.87 8.10
N SER A 54 46.14 9.31 9.06
CA SER A 54 46.50 10.34 10.04
C SER A 54 45.87 10.02 11.40
N THR A 55 46.58 10.32 12.50
CA THR A 55 46.39 9.64 13.79
C THR A 55 46.70 10.54 14.98
N VAL A 56 45.69 10.83 15.84
CA VAL A 56 45.84 11.17 17.29
C VAL A 56 46.50 12.56 17.57
N PRO A 57 46.42 13.20 18.78
CA PRO A 57 45.84 12.83 20.10
C PRO A 57 44.81 13.80 20.73
N GLY A 58 44.27 13.40 21.89
CA GLY A 58 43.77 14.29 22.97
C GLY A 58 42.24 14.30 23.17
N GLU A 59 41.70 14.34 24.39
CA GLU A 59 42.30 14.16 25.73
C GLU A 59 41.23 13.66 26.75
N SER A 60 41.64 13.29 27.97
CA SER A 60 40.84 12.61 29.00
C SER A 60 39.78 13.48 29.69
N GLY A 61 38.70 12.84 30.18
CA GLY A 61 37.67 13.49 31.02
C GLY A 61 36.94 12.54 31.96
N HIS A 62 37.52 12.22 33.12
CA HIS A 62 36.85 11.43 34.17
C HIS A 62 35.99 12.31 35.10
N GLN A 63 34.73 11.93 35.29
CA GLN A 63 33.92 12.05 36.52
C GLN A 63 32.69 11.14 36.36
N THR A 64 32.43 10.11 37.16
CA THR A 64 32.32 9.97 38.64
C THR A 64 30.96 10.39 39.19
N THR A 65 30.02 9.45 39.08
CA THR A 65 29.10 8.99 40.15
C THR A 65 28.39 10.01 41.05
N THR A 66 27.05 10.04 40.96
CA THR A 66 26.19 10.03 42.15
C THR A 66 24.89 9.26 41.92
N VAL A 67 24.51 8.42 42.88
CA VAL A 67 23.18 7.77 42.98
C VAL A 67 22.57 8.15 44.33
N PRO A 68 21.29 8.56 44.39
CA PRO A 68 20.49 8.54 45.61
C PRO A 68 19.62 7.28 45.67
N THR A 69 19.52 6.67 46.85
CA THR A 69 18.81 5.39 47.07
C THR A 69 17.34 5.60 47.46
N LEU A 70 16.51 4.63 47.06
CA LEU A 70 15.12 4.31 47.47
C LEU A 70 14.51 5.03 48.70
N SER A 71 13.19 5.24 48.62
CA SER A 71 12.30 5.16 49.79
C SER A 71 10.96 4.53 49.40
N THR A 72 10.49 3.59 50.23
CA THR A 72 9.33 2.71 50.00
C THR A 72 8.24 3.04 51.03
N THR A 73 6.94 2.95 50.69
CA THR A 73 5.85 2.40 51.55
C THR A 73 4.47 2.42 50.86
N ALA A 74 3.88 1.22 50.72
CA ALA A 74 2.47 0.77 50.74
C ALA A 74 1.25 1.62 50.22
N PRO A 75 0.22 0.96 49.64
CA PRO A 75 -1.06 1.56 49.21
C PRO A 75 -2.21 1.41 50.23
N PRO A 76 -3.40 2.01 49.96
CA PRO A 76 -4.64 1.29 50.25
C PRO A 76 -5.82 1.48 49.26
N THR A 77 -6.73 0.50 49.29
CA THR A 77 -8.19 0.55 49.00
C THR A 77 -8.74 0.91 47.60
N SER A 78 -9.29 -0.15 46.99
CA SER A 78 -10.43 -0.17 46.04
C SER A 78 -11.53 0.88 46.27
N ARG A 79 -12.08 1.40 45.15
CA ARG A 79 -13.50 1.83 45.02
C ARG A 79 -14.00 1.61 43.59
N ASN A 80 -15.14 0.93 43.45
CA ASN A 80 -15.96 0.97 42.23
C ASN A 80 -16.57 2.37 42.05
N PRO A 81 -16.57 2.92 40.83
CA PRO A 81 -17.63 3.79 40.34
C PRO A 81 -18.71 2.92 39.67
N SER A 82 -19.94 2.94 40.20
CA SER A 82 -21.10 2.31 39.53
C SER A 82 -21.41 3.01 38.21
N ALA A 83 -21.98 2.30 37.25
CA ALA A 83 -22.43 2.86 35.98
C ALA A 83 -23.48 3.97 36.19
N GLY A 84 -23.08 5.23 35.96
CA GLY A 84 -23.99 6.35 35.83
C GLY A 84 -24.47 6.46 34.38
N ALA A 85 -25.76 6.28 34.14
CA ALA A 85 -26.34 6.46 32.82
C ALA A 85 -26.39 7.96 32.45
N THR A 86 -25.48 8.40 31.58
CA THR A 86 -25.41 9.80 31.11
C THR A 86 -26.27 9.97 29.86
N THR A 87 -27.57 10.22 30.02
CA THR A 87 -28.46 10.57 28.91
C THR A 87 -28.29 12.03 28.49
N GLY A 88 -27.56 12.24 27.40
CA GLY A 88 -27.45 13.52 26.69
C GLY A 88 -26.19 13.60 25.83
N SER A 89 -26.12 14.38 24.75
CA SER A 89 -27.17 15.16 24.08
C SER A 89 -26.60 15.70 22.76
N GLY A 90 -27.16 15.34 21.60
CA GLY A 90 -26.92 16.05 20.33
C GLY A 90 -25.47 16.09 19.84
N GLY A 91 -24.88 14.92 19.60
CA GLY A 91 -23.60 14.74 18.89
C GLY A 91 -23.70 13.63 17.85
N ALA A 92 -22.70 13.48 16.98
CA ALA A 92 -22.68 12.51 15.89
C ALA A 92 -23.14 11.10 16.33
N GLU A 93 -24.00 10.47 15.53
CA GLU A 93 -24.62 9.17 15.82
C GLU A 93 -23.55 8.11 16.11
N ASP A 94 -23.43 7.70 17.38
CA ASP A 94 -22.52 6.65 17.82
C ASP A 94 -22.95 5.32 17.21
N LEU A 95 -22.09 4.75 16.35
CA LEU A 95 -22.38 3.47 15.71
C LEU A 95 -22.33 2.31 16.73
N ALA A 96 -23.26 1.38 16.56
CA ALA A 96 -23.21 0.07 17.22
C ALA A 96 -22.36 -0.92 16.40
N LEU A 97 -21.69 -1.84 17.08
CA LEU A 97 -21.16 -3.05 16.45
C LEU A 97 -22.28 -4.09 16.43
N ALA A 98 -22.43 -4.84 15.33
CA ALA A 98 -23.35 -5.97 15.29
C ALA A 98 -22.81 -7.13 16.16
N GLU A 99 -23.68 -7.90 16.80
CA GLU A 99 -23.30 -9.07 17.61
C GLU A 99 -22.81 -10.24 16.74
N GLN A 100 -23.37 -10.38 15.54
CA GLN A 100 -22.98 -11.32 14.50
C GLN A 100 -22.92 -10.62 13.14
N ILE A 101 -22.05 -11.09 12.25
CA ILE A 101 -21.85 -10.61 10.87
C ILE A 101 -21.65 -11.80 9.92
N ASP A 102 -21.91 -11.60 8.63
CA ASP A 102 -21.60 -12.55 7.55
C ASP A 102 -20.31 -12.14 6.84
N LEU A 103 -19.35 -13.04 6.67
CA LEU A 103 -18.06 -12.77 6.02
C LEU A 103 -18.14 -13.04 4.52
N LEU A 104 -17.63 -12.11 3.70
CA LEU A 104 -17.67 -12.24 2.24
C LEU A 104 -16.27 -12.43 1.64
N ALA A 105 -16.19 -13.29 0.64
CA ALA A 105 -14.95 -13.62 -0.07
C ALA A 105 -14.43 -12.43 -0.90
N ALA A 106 -13.12 -12.41 -1.13
CA ALA A 106 -12.47 -11.40 -1.95
C ALA A 106 -12.87 -11.51 -3.43
N GLY A 107 -13.20 -10.38 -4.05
CA GLY A 107 -13.14 -10.25 -5.50
C GLY A 107 -11.69 -10.09 -5.96
N ASN A 108 -11.32 -10.74 -7.07
CA ASN A 108 -10.05 -10.48 -7.73
C ASN A 108 -10.11 -9.08 -8.38
N GLY A 109 -9.65 -8.05 -7.66
CA GLY A 109 -9.55 -6.69 -8.18
C GLY A 109 -8.65 -6.62 -9.41
N ALA A 110 -8.94 -5.71 -10.33
CA ALA A 110 -8.12 -5.52 -11.52
C ALA A 110 -6.72 -5.00 -11.17
N ALA A 111 -5.76 -5.17 -12.08
CA ALA A 111 -4.38 -4.70 -11.94
C ALA A 111 -4.17 -3.33 -12.60
N SER A 112 -3.16 -2.58 -12.15
CA SER A 112 -2.67 -1.39 -12.85
C SER A 112 -1.93 -1.78 -14.13
N ASP A 113 -2.03 -0.95 -15.18
CA ASP A 113 -1.36 -1.19 -16.46
C ASP A 113 -0.82 0.12 -17.06
N CYS A 114 0.49 0.34 -16.89
CA CYS A 114 1.18 1.49 -17.44
C CYS A 114 1.19 1.54 -18.98
N ALA A 115 1.08 0.40 -19.67
CA ALA A 115 1.06 0.35 -21.13
C ALA A 115 -0.32 0.74 -21.66
N ALA A 116 -1.39 0.25 -21.02
CA ALA A 116 -2.75 0.68 -21.33
C ALA A 116 -2.97 2.17 -21.05
N ASP A 117 -2.40 2.73 -19.97
CA ASP A 117 -2.43 4.18 -19.72
C ASP A 117 -1.78 4.96 -20.88
N LEU A 118 -0.61 4.51 -21.33
CA LEU A 118 0.14 5.16 -22.41
C LEU A 118 -0.58 5.08 -23.77
N GLU A 119 -1.27 3.97 -24.05
CA GLU A 119 -2.06 3.77 -25.28
C GLU A 119 -3.37 4.56 -25.28
N ASN A 120 -4.10 4.59 -24.16
CA ASN A 120 -5.40 5.27 -24.07
C ASN A 120 -5.27 6.78 -23.85
N PHE A 121 -4.23 7.25 -23.15
CA PHE A 121 -4.02 8.66 -22.81
C PHE A 121 -2.66 9.21 -23.29
N PRO A 122 -2.29 9.05 -24.57
CA PRO A 122 -0.96 9.42 -25.06
C PRO A 122 -0.67 10.92 -24.93
N ALA A 123 -1.69 11.78 -25.06
CA ALA A 123 -1.56 13.23 -24.85
C ALA A 123 -1.26 13.64 -23.39
N LYS A 124 -1.33 12.69 -22.44
CA LYS A 124 -1.11 12.88 -21.01
C LYS A 124 0.21 12.23 -20.54
N PHE A 125 0.62 11.12 -21.17
CA PHE A 125 1.75 10.30 -20.70
C PHE A 125 2.86 10.04 -21.73
N ALA A 126 2.61 10.20 -23.04
CA ALA A 126 3.61 9.91 -24.08
C ALA A 126 4.67 11.01 -24.27
N GLU A 127 4.59 12.11 -23.51
CA GLU A 127 5.76 12.99 -23.34
C GLU A 127 6.91 12.22 -22.68
N SER A 128 8.15 12.61 -23.01
CA SER A 128 9.36 11.90 -22.60
C SER A 128 10.41 12.88 -22.07
N PRO A 129 10.81 12.78 -20.79
CA PRO A 129 10.38 11.81 -19.78
C PRO A 129 9.04 12.17 -19.11
N SER A 130 8.24 11.17 -18.71
CA SER A 130 7.01 11.36 -17.91
C SER A 130 6.96 10.42 -16.69
N VAL A 131 6.14 10.78 -15.68
CA VAL A 131 5.92 10.01 -14.45
C VAL A 131 4.47 10.12 -14.01
N TRP A 132 3.85 9.02 -13.65
CA TRP A 132 2.50 8.99 -13.05
C TRP A 132 2.31 7.76 -12.17
N ILE A 133 1.22 7.72 -11.40
CA ILE A 133 0.70 6.52 -10.76
C ILE A 133 -0.46 6.00 -11.60
N SER A 134 -0.33 4.78 -12.12
CA SER A 134 -1.42 4.01 -12.73
C SER A 134 -2.31 3.42 -11.65
N ARG A 135 -3.58 3.19 -12.02
CA ARG A 135 -4.60 2.54 -11.20
C ARG A 135 -5.45 1.64 -12.10
N ALA A 136 -6.05 0.60 -11.55
CA ALA A 136 -6.69 -0.47 -12.32
C ALA A 136 -7.98 -0.08 -13.11
N TYR A 137 -8.47 1.14 -12.96
CA TYR A 137 -9.70 1.62 -13.59
C TYR A 137 -9.52 3.10 -13.98
N ASP A 138 -9.44 3.42 -15.27
CA ASP A 138 -9.43 4.78 -15.85
C ASP A 138 -8.37 5.78 -15.30
N ALA A 139 -7.46 6.25 -16.15
CA ALA A 139 -6.40 7.18 -15.76
C ALA A 139 -6.86 8.63 -15.50
N ASP A 140 -8.10 9.00 -15.80
CA ASP A 140 -8.60 10.39 -15.70
C ASP A 140 -9.37 10.72 -14.42
N MET A 141 -9.85 9.75 -13.63
CA MET A 141 -10.43 10.06 -12.30
C MET A 141 -9.35 10.07 -11.18
N PRO A 142 -9.62 10.70 -10.01
CA PRO A 142 -8.64 10.82 -8.93
C PRO A 142 -8.12 9.47 -8.40
N LEU A 143 -6.88 9.46 -7.90
CA LEU A 143 -6.33 8.31 -7.18
C LEU A 143 -7.16 8.01 -5.94
N GLU A 144 -7.41 6.74 -5.66
CA GLU A 144 -8.21 6.28 -4.53
C GLU A 144 -7.32 5.53 -3.53
N TYR A 145 -7.62 5.68 -2.23
CA TYR A 145 -6.85 5.01 -1.19
C TYR A 145 -7.05 3.49 -1.26
N PHE A 146 -5.98 2.74 -0.98
CA PHE A 146 -5.95 1.27 -0.99
C PHE A 146 -6.30 0.56 -2.32
N VAL A 147 -6.59 1.29 -3.40
CA VAL A 147 -6.65 0.70 -4.74
C VAL A 147 -5.25 0.25 -5.18
N HIS A 148 -5.18 -0.92 -5.83
CA HIS A 148 -3.96 -1.44 -6.42
C HIS A 148 -3.40 -0.46 -7.45
N SER A 149 -2.18 0.01 -7.18
CA SER A 149 -1.50 1.10 -7.87
C SER A 149 -0.09 0.66 -8.31
N ALA A 150 0.44 1.29 -9.36
CA ALA A 150 1.84 1.15 -9.78
C ALA A 150 2.40 2.52 -10.22
N ILE A 151 3.70 2.76 -10.01
CA ILE A 151 4.37 3.94 -10.61
C ILE A 151 4.79 3.59 -12.02
N CYS A 152 4.47 4.47 -12.96
CA CYS A 152 4.91 4.41 -14.34
C CYS A 152 5.97 5.50 -14.61
N LEU A 153 7.01 5.13 -15.34
CA LEU A 153 8.15 5.99 -15.67
C LEU A 153 8.51 5.78 -17.13
N HIS A 154 8.23 6.77 -17.98
CA HIS A 154 8.49 6.72 -19.42
C HIS A 154 9.67 7.62 -19.79
N GLY A 155 10.52 7.18 -20.72
CA GLY A 155 11.66 7.95 -21.23
C GLY A 155 12.90 7.99 -20.33
N PHE A 156 12.93 7.19 -19.26
CA PHE A 156 14.09 7.04 -18.38
C PHE A 156 15.02 5.92 -18.85
N ASP A 157 16.32 6.01 -18.54
CA ASP A 157 17.27 4.93 -18.83
C ASP A 157 17.00 3.73 -17.91
N GLN A 158 16.93 2.53 -18.48
CA GLN A 158 16.62 1.29 -17.77
C GLN A 158 17.84 0.65 -17.06
N ARG A 159 18.95 1.38 -16.91
CA ARG A 159 20.20 0.89 -16.28
C ARG A 159 20.67 1.74 -15.09
N GLU A 160 20.12 2.93 -14.92
CA GLU A 160 20.50 3.85 -13.84
C GLU A 160 19.33 4.08 -12.87
N ALA A 161 19.64 4.25 -11.58
CA ALA A 161 18.64 4.51 -10.56
C ALA A 161 17.95 5.88 -10.77
N ILE A 162 16.63 5.93 -10.52
CA ILE A 162 15.80 7.13 -10.69
C ILE A 162 15.34 7.58 -9.30
N THR A 163 15.56 8.85 -8.94
CA THR A 163 15.00 9.41 -7.70
C THR A 163 13.57 9.86 -7.95
N VAL A 164 12.59 9.23 -7.29
CA VAL A 164 11.18 9.62 -7.30
C VAL A 164 10.86 10.37 -6.00
N ARG A 165 10.24 11.54 -6.12
CA ARG A 165 9.76 12.36 -5.00
C ARG A 165 8.24 12.45 -5.05
N VAL A 166 7.61 12.24 -3.90
CA VAL A 166 6.17 12.45 -3.70
C VAL A 166 5.93 13.61 -2.74
N ARG A 167 4.89 14.40 -3.00
CA ARG A 167 4.50 15.52 -2.14
C ARG A 167 2.98 15.65 -2.04
N ALA A 168 2.51 15.91 -0.83
CA ALA A 168 1.13 16.22 -0.48
C ALA A 168 1.13 17.44 0.44
N GLY A 169 0.74 18.62 -0.06
CA GLY A 169 0.81 19.88 0.71
C GLY A 169 2.20 20.16 1.29
N SER A 170 2.36 20.02 2.61
CA SER A 170 3.65 20.14 3.32
C SER A 170 4.40 18.81 3.55
N VAL A 171 3.76 17.66 3.34
CA VAL A 171 4.38 16.34 3.48
C VAL A 171 5.17 16.03 2.21
N THR A 172 6.40 15.53 2.33
CA THR A 172 7.23 15.13 1.20
C THR A 172 8.05 13.91 1.59
N ALA A 173 8.12 12.92 0.69
CA ALA A 173 9.02 11.78 0.80
C ALA A 173 9.83 11.64 -0.49
N SER A 174 10.84 10.78 -0.48
CA SER A 174 11.65 10.45 -1.65
C SER A 174 12.11 9.01 -1.56
N THR A 175 12.03 8.30 -2.67
CA THR A 175 12.54 6.93 -2.82
C THR A 175 13.48 6.88 -4.02
N THR A 176 14.46 5.98 -3.96
CA THR A 176 15.23 5.56 -5.13
C THR A 176 14.54 4.36 -5.74
N VAL A 177 14.20 4.44 -7.02
CA VAL A 177 13.67 3.30 -7.76
C VAL A 177 14.76 2.77 -8.68
N VAL A 178 14.92 1.44 -8.68
CA VAL A 178 16.02 0.76 -9.38
C VAL A 178 15.42 -0.16 -10.44
N PRO A 179 15.80 0.00 -11.72
CA PRO A 179 15.41 -0.94 -12.78
C PRO A 179 15.91 -2.36 -12.49
N ILE A 180 15.00 -3.33 -12.51
CA ILE A 180 15.26 -4.77 -12.36
C ILE A 180 14.84 -5.49 -13.63
N ALA A 181 15.69 -6.40 -14.12
CA ALA A 181 15.36 -7.22 -15.28
C ALA A 181 14.34 -8.32 -14.92
N GLY A 182 13.28 -8.44 -15.74
CA GLY A 182 12.16 -9.36 -15.53
C GLY A 182 10.83 -8.64 -15.62
N GLU A 183 9.77 -9.31 -15.17
CA GLU A 183 8.40 -8.80 -15.10
C GLU A 183 8.00 -8.58 -13.63
N PRO A 184 7.08 -7.63 -13.33
CA PRO A 184 6.56 -7.46 -11.97
C PRO A 184 5.70 -8.67 -11.56
N ASN A 185 5.89 -9.15 -10.34
CA ASN A 185 5.16 -10.30 -9.80
C ASN A 185 3.78 -9.85 -9.31
N VAL A 186 2.75 -9.94 -10.15
CA VAL A 186 1.37 -9.47 -9.83
C VAL A 186 0.73 -10.14 -8.59
N GLU A 187 1.27 -11.27 -8.10
CA GLU A 187 0.82 -11.92 -6.87
C GLU A 187 1.48 -11.31 -5.61
N GLN A 188 2.58 -10.58 -5.75
CA GLN A 188 3.37 -10.02 -4.65
C GLN A 188 3.16 -8.52 -4.48
N TYR A 189 2.33 -8.15 -3.52
CA TYR A 189 2.11 -6.76 -3.14
C TYR A 189 3.25 -6.25 -2.25
N LEU A 190 3.72 -5.03 -2.51
CA LEU A 190 4.59 -4.31 -1.60
C LEU A 190 3.80 -3.61 -0.50
N GLY A 191 4.49 -3.28 0.60
CA GLY A 191 3.90 -2.64 1.76
C GLY A 191 3.07 -1.39 1.39
N PRO A 192 1.90 -1.18 2.02
CA PRO A 192 0.92 -0.19 1.57
C PRO A 192 1.37 1.28 1.69
N ARG A 193 2.54 1.56 2.28
CA ARG A 193 3.09 2.93 2.38
C ARG A 193 4.39 3.16 1.61
N THR A 194 4.87 2.22 0.79
CA THR A 194 6.22 2.24 0.18
C THR A 194 6.66 3.61 -0.37
N LEU A 195 5.79 4.31 -1.12
CA LEU A 195 6.11 5.64 -1.68
C LEU A 195 6.34 6.74 -0.63
N PHE A 196 5.67 6.68 0.52
CA PHE A 196 5.69 7.71 1.56
C PHE A 196 6.62 7.37 2.73
N ASP A 197 6.89 6.08 2.96
CA ASP A 197 7.86 5.61 3.95
C ASP A 197 9.31 5.63 3.41
N GLY A 198 9.49 5.89 2.10
CA GLY A 198 10.81 6.13 1.48
C GLY A 198 11.63 4.88 1.16
N HIS A 199 11.04 3.69 1.31
CA HIS A 199 11.67 2.42 0.92
C HIS A 199 11.94 2.36 -0.59
N GLU A 200 13.02 1.70 -0.98
CA GLU A 200 13.35 1.47 -2.40
C GLU A 200 12.23 0.69 -3.10
N LEU A 201 11.88 1.13 -4.31
CA LEU A 201 10.80 0.53 -5.08
C LEU A 201 11.39 -0.16 -6.33
N PRO A 202 11.24 -1.49 -6.48
CA PRO A 202 11.63 -2.18 -7.71
C PRO A 202 10.75 -1.76 -8.87
N VAL A 203 11.36 -1.41 -10.00
CA VAL A 203 10.68 -1.10 -11.27
C VAL A 203 11.18 -1.99 -12.40
N TYR A 204 10.29 -2.41 -13.28
CA TYR A 204 10.49 -3.44 -14.29
C TYR A 204 10.20 -2.88 -15.68
N PRO A 205 10.97 -3.25 -16.72
CA PRO A 205 10.71 -2.80 -18.09
C PRO A 205 9.44 -3.47 -18.65
N VAL A 206 8.44 -2.67 -18.98
CA VAL A 206 7.17 -3.14 -19.56
C VAL A 206 6.94 -2.55 -20.94
N GLY A 207 7.72 -3.05 -21.91
CA GLY A 207 7.77 -2.53 -23.28
C GLY A 207 8.95 -1.59 -23.54
N VAL A 208 8.79 -0.68 -24.49
CA VAL A 208 9.84 0.24 -24.94
C VAL A 208 9.86 1.50 -24.07
N ASP A 209 11.02 1.84 -23.53
CA ASP A 209 11.30 3.04 -22.71
C ASP A 209 10.35 3.28 -21.51
N LEU A 210 9.54 2.28 -21.14
CA LEU A 210 8.56 2.31 -20.05
C LEU A 210 8.98 1.35 -18.92
N LEU A 211 8.99 1.88 -17.69
CA LEU A 211 9.21 1.14 -16.45
C LEU A 211 7.94 1.20 -15.59
N MET A 212 7.53 0.06 -15.02
CA MET A 212 6.42 -0.05 -14.08
C MET A 212 6.90 -0.61 -12.73
N SER A 213 6.44 -0.04 -11.62
CA SER A 213 6.75 -0.60 -10.30
C SER A 213 6.07 -1.94 -10.05
N GLN A 214 6.62 -2.72 -9.12
CA GLN A 214 5.80 -3.73 -8.43
C GLN A 214 4.53 -3.07 -7.86
N MET A 215 3.41 -3.80 -7.81
CA MET A 215 2.13 -3.27 -7.32
C MET A 215 2.14 -3.03 -5.81
N TRP A 216 1.47 -1.94 -5.41
CA TRP A 216 1.32 -1.50 -4.02
C TRP A 216 -0.07 -0.87 -3.83
N MET A 217 -0.53 -0.73 -2.59
CA MET A 217 -1.79 -0.04 -2.27
C MET A 217 -1.50 1.42 -1.90
N LEU A 218 -2.35 2.38 -2.30
CA LEU A 218 -2.16 3.78 -1.89
C LEU A 218 -2.60 4.01 -0.43
N ALA A 219 -1.72 3.73 0.53
CA ALA A 219 -1.85 4.23 1.90
C ALA A 219 -0.81 5.33 2.16
N THR A 220 -1.27 6.57 2.32
CA THR A 220 -0.41 7.70 2.68
C THR A 220 -0.43 7.91 4.20
N THR A 221 0.50 8.68 4.76
CA THR A 221 0.50 8.98 6.21
C THR A 221 -0.74 9.81 6.60
N SER A 222 -1.18 9.75 7.85
CA SER A 222 -2.30 10.57 8.36
C SER A 222 -2.13 12.07 8.06
N ALA A 223 -0.91 12.58 8.18
CA ALA A 223 -0.55 13.94 7.82
C ALA A 223 -0.76 14.24 6.33
N ALA A 224 -0.47 13.30 5.42
CA ALA A 224 -0.71 13.45 3.98
C ALA A 224 -2.20 13.34 3.64
N ARG A 225 -2.93 12.38 4.24
CA ARG A 225 -4.39 12.22 4.09
C ARG A 225 -5.13 13.53 4.37
N GLU A 226 -4.75 14.23 5.44
CA GLU A 226 -5.32 15.54 5.79
C GLU A 226 -4.96 16.68 4.82
N GLN A 227 -3.92 16.56 4.00
CA GLN A 227 -3.61 17.54 2.95
C GLN A 227 -4.55 17.36 1.75
N PHE A 228 -4.72 16.12 1.28
CA PHE A 228 -5.66 15.79 0.21
C PHE A 228 -7.11 16.18 0.58
N ALA A 229 -7.48 16.02 1.86
CA ALA A 229 -8.77 16.48 2.41
C ALA A 229 -9.01 18.00 2.31
N ARG A 230 -7.96 18.79 2.09
CA ARG A 230 -8.03 20.25 1.86
C ARG A 230 -7.99 20.63 0.38
N GLY A 231 -7.96 19.66 -0.54
CA GLY A 231 -7.86 19.87 -1.99
C GLY A 231 -6.44 20.01 -2.53
N GLU A 232 -5.41 19.70 -1.72
CA GLU A 232 -4.03 19.57 -2.20
C GLU A 232 -3.93 18.39 -3.18
N LYS A 233 -3.09 18.51 -4.22
CA LYS A 233 -2.82 17.41 -5.16
C LYS A 233 -1.61 16.57 -4.73
N LEU A 234 -1.53 15.33 -5.22
CA LEU A 234 -0.32 14.53 -5.14
C LEU A 234 0.61 14.96 -6.26
N SER A 235 1.70 15.65 -5.91
CA SER A 235 2.75 16.01 -6.84
C SER A 235 3.82 14.91 -6.89
N LEU A 236 4.13 14.47 -8.10
CA LEU A 236 5.17 13.50 -8.44
C LEU A 236 6.33 14.23 -9.13
N THR A 237 7.56 13.80 -8.88
CA THR A 237 8.74 14.27 -9.61
C THR A 237 9.81 13.17 -9.68
N ALA A 238 10.15 12.73 -10.88
CA ALA A 238 11.19 11.74 -11.13
C ALA A 238 12.43 12.40 -11.77
N VAL A 239 13.63 12.02 -11.31
CA VAL A 239 14.90 12.62 -11.74
C VAL A 239 15.99 11.56 -11.92
N GLN A 240 16.70 11.61 -13.04
CA GLN A 240 17.82 10.71 -13.40
C GLN A 240 18.76 11.45 -14.35
N ALA A 241 20.07 11.51 -14.06
CA ALA A 241 21.11 12.04 -14.98
C ALA A 241 20.80 13.39 -15.70
N GLY A 242 19.99 14.27 -15.10
CA GLY A 242 19.54 15.54 -15.69
C GLY A 242 18.19 15.49 -16.41
N LYS A 243 17.67 14.30 -16.75
CA LYS A 243 16.24 14.10 -17.07
C LYS A 243 15.38 14.42 -15.85
N ARG A 244 14.24 15.07 -16.06
CA ARG A 244 13.24 15.36 -15.01
C ARG A 244 11.83 15.27 -15.60
N ALA A 245 10.99 14.46 -14.98
CA ALA A 245 9.55 14.41 -15.21
C ALA A 245 8.80 14.94 -13.99
N GLN A 246 7.61 15.52 -14.19
CA GLN A 246 6.71 15.93 -13.10
C GLN A 246 5.25 15.66 -13.49
N ALA A 247 4.41 15.38 -12.50
CA ALA A 247 2.95 15.30 -12.67
C ALA A 247 2.23 15.74 -11.39
N GLU A 248 0.95 16.06 -11.51
CA GLU A 248 0.04 16.23 -10.39
C GLU A 248 -1.20 15.37 -10.61
N GLN A 249 -1.56 14.57 -9.61
CA GLN A 249 -2.76 13.75 -9.61
C GLN A 249 -3.65 14.13 -8.42
N GLU A 250 -4.96 14.16 -8.64
CA GLU A 250 -5.92 14.34 -7.56
C GLU A 250 -6.04 13.05 -6.75
N VAL A 251 -6.37 13.17 -5.46
CA VAL A 251 -6.59 12.01 -4.57
C VAL A 251 -7.98 12.16 -3.97
N ALA A 252 -8.87 11.20 -4.21
CA ALA A 252 -10.23 11.22 -3.71
C ALA A 252 -10.24 11.08 -2.17
N THR A 253 -11.03 11.92 -1.50
CA THR A 253 -11.43 11.65 -0.10
C THR A 253 -12.46 10.52 -0.12
N PRO A 254 -12.27 9.40 0.61
CA PRO A 254 -13.12 8.22 0.48
C PRO A 254 -14.56 8.53 0.90
N THR A 255 -15.51 8.00 0.14
CA THR A 255 -16.95 8.30 0.31
C THR A 255 -17.78 7.10 0.75
N VAL A 256 -17.36 5.90 0.39
CA VAL A 256 -17.94 4.59 0.75
C VAL A 256 -17.25 4.07 2.02
N PRO A 257 -17.98 3.73 3.09
CA PRO A 257 -17.39 3.14 4.31
C PRO A 257 -16.65 1.83 4.03
N GLU A 258 -15.41 1.72 4.50
CA GLU A 258 -14.56 0.54 4.28
C GLU A 258 -13.53 0.37 5.42
N ARG A 259 -12.91 -0.81 5.51
CA ARG A 259 -11.66 -1.04 6.25
C ARG A 259 -10.74 -1.97 5.49
N VAL A 260 -9.43 -1.71 5.56
CA VAL A 260 -8.38 -2.56 4.95
C VAL A 260 -7.24 -2.78 5.95
N GLY A 261 -6.67 -4.00 5.94
CA GLY A 261 -5.48 -4.34 6.72
C GLY A 261 -4.22 -3.65 6.21
N ILE A 262 -3.36 -3.25 7.14
CA ILE A 262 -2.01 -2.74 6.89
C ILE A 262 -1.05 -3.76 7.49
N ASP A 263 -0.72 -4.76 6.68
CA ASP A 263 0.19 -5.83 7.05
C ASP A 263 1.66 -5.44 6.82
N GLY A 264 2.58 -6.20 7.41
CA GLY A 264 4.02 -6.04 7.18
C GLY A 264 4.67 -4.82 7.85
N LEU A 265 4.02 -4.21 8.85
CA LEU A 265 4.65 -3.13 9.64
C LEU A 265 5.79 -3.67 10.53
N PRO A 266 6.75 -2.81 10.91
CA PRO A 266 7.78 -3.15 11.88
C PRO A 266 7.20 -3.70 13.19
N GLU A 267 7.95 -4.60 13.82
CA GLU A 267 7.64 -5.21 15.13
C GLU A 267 6.37 -6.09 15.14
N GLY A 268 5.84 -6.47 13.96
CA GLY A 268 4.71 -7.41 13.84
C GLY A 268 3.34 -6.80 14.19
N ARG A 269 3.25 -5.47 14.30
CA ARG A 269 2.00 -4.76 14.62
C ARG A 269 1.05 -4.76 13.43
N THR A 270 -0.20 -5.14 13.62
CA THR A 270 -1.26 -4.95 12.63
C THR A 270 -1.90 -3.58 12.81
N ARG A 271 -2.19 -2.88 11.70
CA ARG A 271 -3.11 -1.73 11.70
C ARG A 271 -4.26 -1.97 10.75
N LEU A 272 -5.39 -1.31 11.01
CA LEU A 272 -6.45 -1.13 10.02
C LEU A 272 -6.45 0.33 9.59
N LEU A 273 -6.58 0.62 8.29
CA LEU A 273 -7.16 1.89 7.88
C LEU A 273 -8.68 1.73 7.81
N ILE A 274 -9.39 2.62 8.50
CA ILE A 274 -10.85 2.72 8.52
C ILE A 274 -11.21 3.96 7.70
N MET A 275 -12.00 3.78 6.65
CA MET A 275 -12.25 4.79 5.61
C MET A 275 -13.74 5.08 5.40
N GLY A 276 -14.05 6.22 4.78
CA GLY A 276 -15.35 6.51 4.17
C GLY A 276 -16.51 6.80 5.11
N PHE A 277 -16.34 6.68 6.42
CA PHE A 277 -17.32 7.17 7.39
C PHE A 277 -17.43 8.72 7.38
N LYS A 278 -18.48 9.29 7.97
CA LYS A 278 -18.73 10.75 7.93
C LYS A 278 -17.70 11.50 8.79
N VAL A 279 -17.31 12.70 8.40
CA VAL A 279 -16.38 13.56 9.18
C VAL A 279 -16.94 13.78 10.60
N GLY A 280 -16.11 13.62 11.62
CA GLY A 280 -16.49 13.74 13.03
C GLY A 280 -17.23 12.54 13.63
N GLN A 281 -17.64 11.55 12.82
CA GLN A 281 -18.28 10.32 13.28
C GLN A 281 -17.33 9.48 14.12
N GLN A 282 -17.87 8.84 15.16
CA GLN A 282 -17.15 7.91 16.01
C GLN A 282 -17.47 6.48 15.56
N VAL A 283 -16.44 5.78 15.10
CA VAL A 283 -16.54 4.45 14.48
C VAL A 283 -15.91 3.44 15.45
N PRO A 284 -16.69 2.54 16.06
CA PRO A 284 -16.15 1.52 16.95
C PRO A 284 -15.38 0.45 16.17
N VAL A 285 -14.44 -0.21 16.85
CA VAL A 285 -13.69 -1.34 16.31
C VAL A 285 -13.92 -2.54 17.22
N GLY A 286 -14.19 -3.70 16.63
CA GLY A 286 -14.46 -4.96 17.32
C GLY A 286 -13.61 -6.11 16.80
N LEU A 287 -13.33 -7.05 17.70
CA LEU A 287 -12.76 -8.35 17.38
C LEU A 287 -13.88 -9.38 17.28
N TYR A 288 -13.94 -10.08 16.18
CA TYR A 288 -14.90 -11.13 15.88
C TYR A 288 -14.17 -12.47 15.72
N ARG A 289 -14.82 -13.56 16.12
CA ARG A 289 -14.36 -14.93 15.86
C ARG A 289 -15.15 -15.50 14.69
N ALA A 290 -14.47 -16.00 13.66
CA ALA A 290 -15.12 -16.64 12.53
C ALA A 290 -15.63 -18.05 12.89
N ASN A 291 -16.72 -18.44 12.25
CA ASN A 291 -17.39 -19.73 12.37
C ASN A 291 -17.23 -20.53 11.06
N GLU A 292 -17.54 -21.82 11.09
CA GLU A 292 -17.49 -22.70 9.90
C GLU A 292 -18.58 -22.41 8.86
N ASP A 293 -19.60 -21.61 9.21
CA ASP A 293 -20.75 -21.23 8.37
C ASP A 293 -20.58 -19.87 7.67
N GLU A 294 -19.34 -19.40 7.54
CA GLU A 294 -18.95 -18.08 7.02
C GLU A 294 -19.48 -16.88 7.83
N SER A 295 -20.15 -17.09 8.97
CA SER A 295 -20.47 -16.01 9.92
C SER A 295 -19.33 -15.72 10.90
N ALA A 296 -19.41 -14.60 11.62
CA ALA A 296 -18.52 -14.29 12.74
C ALA A 296 -19.25 -13.59 13.89
N GLN A 297 -18.86 -13.90 15.14
CA GLN A 297 -19.48 -13.38 16.37
C GLN A 297 -18.54 -12.41 17.10
N LEU A 298 -19.09 -11.31 17.61
CA LEU A 298 -18.36 -10.27 18.35
C LEU A 298 -17.85 -10.83 19.69
N VAL A 299 -16.52 -10.92 19.82
CA VAL A 299 -15.85 -11.35 21.06
C VAL A 299 -15.67 -10.17 22.02
N VAL A 300 -15.21 -9.03 21.51
CA VAL A 300 -14.92 -7.83 22.32
C VAL A 300 -14.86 -6.57 21.45
N ARG A 301 -15.34 -5.43 21.99
CA ARG A 301 -15.08 -4.10 21.41
C ARG A 301 -13.66 -3.67 21.78
N LEU A 302 -12.78 -3.52 20.79
CA LEU A 302 -11.39 -3.09 20.98
C LEU A 302 -11.26 -1.59 21.25
N GLY A 303 -12.11 -0.77 20.63
CA GLY A 303 -12.06 0.68 20.81
C GLY A 303 -12.95 1.45 19.84
N SER A 304 -12.52 2.66 19.47
CA SER A 304 -13.15 3.47 18.42
C SER A 304 -12.19 4.50 17.86
N VAL A 305 -12.27 4.79 16.55
CA VAL A 305 -11.63 5.95 15.92
C VAL A 305 -12.65 7.08 15.73
N ARG A 306 -12.16 8.34 15.66
CA ARG A 306 -12.97 9.48 15.22
C ARG A 306 -12.50 9.92 13.83
N MET A 307 -13.44 10.05 12.90
CA MET A 307 -13.14 10.47 11.53
C MET A 307 -12.70 11.95 11.48
N THR A 308 -11.57 12.18 10.80
CA THR A 308 -11.03 13.52 10.50
C THR A 308 -11.58 14.03 9.16
N ALA A 309 -11.08 15.16 8.65
CA ALA A 309 -11.51 15.71 7.36
C ALA A 309 -11.25 14.73 6.20
N ALA A 310 -10.14 13.97 6.27
CA ALA A 310 -9.79 12.95 5.28
C ALA A 310 -10.68 11.69 5.28
N ARG A 311 -11.66 11.58 6.20
CA ARG A 311 -12.54 10.39 6.33
C ARG A 311 -11.74 9.06 6.40
N ALA A 312 -10.53 9.09 6.95
CA ALA A 312 -9.58 7.98 6.90
C ALA A 312 -8.64 7.94 8.13
N ALA A 313 -8.93 7.06 9.08
CA ALA A 313 -8.22 6.94 10.37
C ALA A 313 -7.53 5.57 10.51
N GLU A 314 -6.30 5.57 11.02
CA GLU A 314 -5.61 4.33 11.42
C GLU A 314 -6.05 3.90 12.82
N PHE A 315 -6.28 2.60 12.99
CA PHE A 315 -6.43 1.93 14.30
C PHE A 315 -5.29 0.92 14.44
N GLU A 316 -4.53 1.00 15.53
CA GLU A 316 -3.52 -0.02 15.85
C GLU A 316 -4.19 -1.19 16.60
N VAL A 317 -3.81 -2.42 16.25
CA VAL A 317 -4.22 -3.63 16.97
C VAL A 317 -3.02 -4.08 17.82
N ASP A 318 -3.17 -4.02 19.14
CA ASP A 318 -2.12 -4.46 20.06
C ASP A 318 -1.86 -5.97 19.91
N SER A 319 -0.59 -6.38 19.88
CA SER A 319 -0.18 -7.80 19.79
C SER A 319 -0.78 -8.64 20.91
N ASP A 320 -0.89 -8.07 22.11
CA ASP A 320 -1.45 -8.70 23.31
C ASP A 320 -2.93 -9.12 23.17
N VAL A 321 -3.66 -8.56 22.19
CA VAL A 321 -5.03 -8.99 21.83
C VAL A 321 -5.01 -10.30 21.03
N LEU A 322 -3.91 -10.58 20.33
CA LEU A 322 -3.73 -11.70 19.41
C LEU A 322 -2.93 -12.85 20.05
N ASP A 323 -2.00 -12.53 20.95
CA ASP A 323 -1.02 -13.48 21.47
C ASP A 323 -1.61 -14.62 22.33
N GLY A 324 -1.47 -15.84 21.84
CA GLY A 324 -1.26 -17.04 22.66
C GLY A 324 -2.45 -17.61 23.43
N ARG A 325 -3.68 -17.11 23.25
CA ARG A 325 -4.90 -17.66 23.89
C ARG A 325 -6.10 -17.87 22.99
N MET A 326 -6.06 -17.33 21.78
CA MET A 326 -7.17 -17.39 20.84
C MET A 326 -7.01 -18.62 19.93
N THR A 327 -8.10 -19.35 19.67
CA THR A 327 -8.07 -20.57 18.84
C THR A 327 -9.21 -20.55 17.83
N GLY A 328 -8.91 -20.86 16.57
CA GLY A 328 -9.77 -20.57 15.43
C GLY A 328 -9.35 -19.28 14.72
N GLU A 329 -10.04 -18.91 13.65
CA GLU A 329 -9.74 -17.70 12.88
C GLU A 329 -10.44 -16.46 13.46
N TYR A 330 -9.74 -15.33 13.50
CA TYR A 330 -10.27 -14.07 14.04
C TYR A 330 -10.21 -12.93 13.02
N CYS A 331 -11.14 -11.98 13.18
CA CYS A 331 -11.44 -10.91 12.26
C CYS A 331 -11.56 -9.59 13.06
N VAL A 332 -10.77 -8.56 12.70
CA VAL A 332 -10.92 -7.21 13.29
C VAL A 332 -11.69 -6.34 12.31
N THR A 333 -12.76 -5.67 12.78
CA THR A 333 -13.64 -4.90 11.88
C THR A 333 -14.42 -3.78 12.58
N VAL A 334 -15.18 -3.03 11.79
CA VAL A 334 -16.03 -1.87 12.13
C VAL A 334 -17.47 -2.10 11.60
N PRO A 335 -18.45 -1.26 11.95
CA PRO A 335 -19.82 -1.36 11.45
C PRO A 335 -19.92 -1.04 9.95
N LEU A 336 -19.78 -2.07 9.12
CA LEU A 336 -20.17 -2.07 7.71
C LEU A 336 -21.35 -3.02 7.52
N GLU A 337 -22.19 -2.71 6.52
CA GLU A 337 -23.34 -3.53 6.13
C GLU A 337 -22.89 -4.87 5.53
N GLU A 338 -21.74 -4.89 4.83
CA GLU A 338 -21.13 -6.07 4.22
C GLU A 338 -19.65 -6.19 4.66
N GLN A 339 -19.14 -7.41 4.86
CA GLN A 339 -17.87 -7.66 5.55
C GLN A 339 -16.87 -8.46 4.71
N PHE A 340 -16.53 -7.92 3.54
CA PHE A 340 -15.45 -8.43 2.66
C PHE A 340 -14.09 -8.48 3.36
N ASN A 341 -13.17 -9.33 2.88
CA ASN A 341 -11.72 -9.21 3.11
C ASN A 341 -11.28 -9.03 4.59
N CYS A 342 -11.99 -9.63 5.57
CA CYS A 342 -11.57 -9.45 6.95
C CYS A 342 -10.21 -10.13 7.19
N PRO A 343 -9.17 -9.43 7.69
CA PRO A 343 -7.85 -10.01 7.89
C PRO A 343 -7.94 -11.19 8.87
N ARG A 344 -7.68 -12.41 8.37
CA ARG A 344 -7.74 -13.64 9.17
C ARG A 344 -6.48 -13.76 10.01
N LEU A 345 -6.61 -13.52 11.31
CA LEU A 345 -5.55 -13.70 12.29
C LEU A 345 -5.56 -15.17 12.75
N GLN A 346 -4.40 -15.82 12.68
CA GLN A 346 -4.15 -17.25 12.92
C GLN A 346 -3.22 -17.47 14.12
#